data_AF-A0A2E3WFS9-F1
#
_entry.id   AF-A0A2E3WFS9-F1
#
_cell.length_a   1.000
_cell.length_b   1.000
_cell.length_c   1.000
_cell.angle_alpha   90.00
_cell.angle_beta   90.00
_cell.angle_gamma   90.00
#
_symmetry.space_group_name_H-M   'P 1'
#
loop_
_entity.id
_entity.type
_entity.pdbx_description
1 polymer ?
#
loop_
_entity_poly.entity_id
_entity_poly.type
_entity_poly.pdbx_seq_one_letter_code
_entity_poly.pdbx_strand_id
1 'polypeptide(L)'
;MDALRLVDSFELLDIDAEKFFGPISQQAGSGASIQYDKIYDDIKEARRGDDSSLPQGVWETPLKKSDWREVIRLCIYGIQEESKDLQLA
;
A
#
# COMPACT_ATOMS: atom_id res chain seq x y z
N MET A 1 25.48 12.47 -0.01
CA MET A 1 24.12 12.95 -0.36
C MET A 1 23.49 12.00 -1.37
N ASP A 2 22.90 10.84 -1.07
CA ASP A 2 23.01 9.87 0.02
C ASP A 2 22.48 8.56 -0.59
N ALA A 3 23.36 7.77 -1.20
CA ALA A 3 23.00 6.44 -1.70
C ALA A 3 22.58 5.47 -0.57
N LEU A 4 22.93 5.82 0.68
CA LEU A 4 22.52 5.15 1.91
C LEU A 4 21.04 5.30 2.25
N ARG A 5 20.31 6.31 1.73
CA ARG A 5 18.85 6.42 1.97
C ARG A 5 18.00 5.46 1.13
N LEU A 6 18.55 4.92 0.04
CA LEU A 6 17.82 4.00 -0.84
C LEU A 6 17.89 2.56 -0.31
N VAL A 7 19.01 2.15 0.28
CA VAL A 7 19.14 0.81 0.90
C VAL A 7 18.35 0.69 2.21
N ASP A 8 18.29 1.76 3.02
CA ASP A 8 17.38 1.82 4.19
C ASP A 8 15.90 1.71 3.80
N SER A 9 15.54 2.10 2.56
CA SER A 9 14.15 2.02 2.10
C SER A 9 13.71 0.58 1.78
N PHE A 10 14.65 -0.33 1.50
CA PHE A 10 14.37 -1.72 1.14
C PHE A 10 14.25 -2.63 2.37
N GLU A 11 14.99 -2.35 3.44
CA GLU A 11 14.81 -3.00 4.76
C GLU A 11 13.45 -2.67 5.39
N LEU A 12 12.80 -1.59 4.96
CA LEU A 12 11.53 -1.11 5.52
C LEU A 12 10.28 -1.77 4.93
N LEU A 13 10.45 -2.67 3.95
CA LEU A 13 9.34 -3.21 3.16
C LEU A 13 8.78 -4.54 3.71
N ASP A 14 9.49 -5.23 4.60
CA ASP A 14 9.05 -6.50 5.21
C ASP A 14 8.45 -7.51 4.19
N ILE A 15 9.08 -7.59 3.02
CA ILE A 15 8.69 -8.52 1.95
C ILE A 15 9.33 -9.87 2.25
N ASP A 16 8.50 -10.83 2.61
CA ASP A 16 8.84 -12.24 2.64
C ASP A 16 8.62 -12.82 1.25
N ALA A 17 9.71 -13.06 0.52
CA ALA A 17 9.65 -13.55 -0.86
C ALA A 17 8.92 -14.90 -0.98
N GLU A 18 9.00 -15.77 0.04
CA GLU A 18 8.32 -17.06 0.02
C GLU A 18 6.81 -16.87 0.10
N LYS A 19 6.35 -15.97 0.98
CA LYS A 19 4.93 -15.62 1.06
C LYS A 19 4.44 -14.83 -0.15
N PHE A 20 5.26 -13.91 -0.64
CA PHE A 20 4.87 -13.00 -1.73
C PHE A 20 4.60 -13.76 -3.02
N PHE A 21 5.48 -14.70 -3.40
CA PHE A 21 5.34 -15.51 -4.61
C PHE A 21 4.70 -16.88 -4.39
N GLY A 22 4.63 -17.37 -3.15
CA GLY A 22 3.99 -18.62 -2.79
C GLY A 22 2.45 -18.54 -2.76
N PRO A 23 1.76 -19.69 -2.73
CA PRO A 23 0.31 -19.72 -2.64
C PRO A 23 -0.20 -19.23 -1.27
N ILE A 24 -1.35 -18.55 -1.23
CA ILE A 24 -2.02 -18.14 0.02
C ILE A 24 -2.44 -19.37 0.84
N SER A 25 -2.97 -20.39 0.18
CA SER A 25 -3.30 -21.67 0.80
C SER A 25 -3.21 -22.83 -0.20
N GLN A 26 -3.19 -24.07 0.30
CA GLN A 26 -3.16 -25.26 -0.56
C GLN A 26 -4.44 -25.45 -1.38
N GLN A 27 -5.59 -25.04 -0.84
CA GLN A 27 -6.90 -25.18 -1.49
C GLN A 27 -7.25 -23.98 -2.37
N ALA A 28 -6.74 -22.79 -2.04
CA ALA A 28 -6.94 -21.55 -2.77
C ALA A 28 -5.60 -20.81 -2.90
N GLY A 29 -4.80 -21.20 -3.91
CA GLY A 29 -3.45 -20.66 -4.10
C GLY A 29 -3.42 -19.14 -4.34
N SER A 30 -4.45 -18.60 -4.97
CA SER A 30 -4.61 -17.15 -5.17
C SER A 30 -5.32 -16.44 -4.01
N GLY A 31 -5.75 -17.15 -2.97
CA GLY A 31 -6.55 -16.58 -1.89
C GLY A 31 -8.01 -16.32 -2.27
N ALA A 32 -8.72 -15.58 -1.41
CA ALA A 32 -10.09 -15.16 -1.66
C ALA A 32 -10.16 -13.93 -2.56
N SER A 33 -11.32 -13.64 -3.14
CA SER A 33 -11.54 -12.35 -3.81
C SER A 33 -11.74 -11.27 -2.75
N ILE A 34 -10.96 -10.20 -2.85
CA ILE A 34 -10.94 -9.08 -1.90
C ILE A 34 -11.60 -7.80 -2.46
N GLN A 35 -12.33 -7.91 -3.58
CA GLN A 35 -12.85 -6.76 -4.34
C GLN A 35 -13.65 -5.75 -3.49
N TYR A 36 -14.32 -6.22 -2.44
CA TYR A 36 -15.15 -5.41 -1.55
C TYR A 36 -14.56 -5.26 -0.16
N ASP A 37 -13.31 -5.69 0.02
CA ASP A 37 -12.64 -5.62 1.29
C ASP A 37 -12.13 -4.22 1.56
N LYS A 38 -12.11 -3.89 2.85
CA LYS A 38 -11.70 -2.58 3.38
C LYS A 38 -10.27 -2.18 2.99
N ILE A 39 -9.42 -3.14 2.63
CA ILE A 39 -8.03 -2.89 2.22
C ILE A 39 -7.92 -1.88 1.07
N TYR A 40 -8.86 -1.91 0.11
CA TYR A 40 -8.86 -0.95 -1.00
C TYR A 40 -9.21 0.46 -0.55
N ASP A 41 -10.14 0.60 0.39
CA ASP A 41 -10.49 1.90 0.97
C ASP A 41 -9.31 2.49 1.75
N ASP A 42 -8.59 1.65 2.49
CA ASP A 42 -7.40 2.07 3.24
C ASP A 42 -6.25 2.46 2.32
N ILE A 43 -5.99 1.69 1.26
CA ILE A 43 -5.01 2.05 0.23
C ILE A 43 -5.41 3.37 -0.44
N LYS A 44 -6.68 3.55 -0.79
CA LYS A 44 -7.17 4.78 -1.43
C LYS A 44 -6.99 5.98 -0.52
N GLU A 45 -7.29 5.86 0.77
CA GLU A 45 -7.06 6.95 1.71
C GLU A 45 -5.58 7.21 1.97
N ALA A 46 -4.73 6.20 2.05
CA ALA A 46 -3.29 6.39 2.17
C ALA A 46 -2.72 7.12 0.92
N ARG A 47 -3.22 6.80 -0.27
CA ARG A 47 -2.85 7.48 -1.52
C ARG A 47 -3.34 8.92 -1.61
N ARG A 48 -4.42 9.28 -0.91
CA ARG A 48 -5.01 10.61 -1.00
C ARG A 48 -4.01 11.67 -0.54
N GLY A 49 -3.64 12.55 -1.47
CA GLY A 49 -2.90 13.78 -1.21
C GLY A 49 -3.72 14.95 -1.73
N ASP A 50 -3.80 16.01 -0.93
CA ASP A 50 -4.48 17.23 -1.33
C ASP A 50 -3.57 18.04 -2.27
N ASP A 51 -4.17 18.69 -3.27
CA ASP A 51 -3.44 19.52 -4.23
C ASP A 51 -3.12 20.89 -3.63
N SER A 52 -1.83 21.17 -3.45
CA SER A 52 -1.35 22.44 -2.89
C SER A 52 -1.56 23.65 -3.80
N SER A 53 -1.88 23.45 -5.08
CA SER A 53 -2.12 24.53 -6.04
C SER A 53 -3.55 25.08 -5.98
N LEU A 54 -4.48 24.35 -5.34
CA LEU A 54 -5.87 24.75 -5.24
C LEU A 54 -6.09 25.70 -4.05
N PRO A 55 -6.83 26.81 -4.25
CA PRO A 55 -7.15 27.73 -3.16
C PRO A 55 -8.13 27.07 -2.19
N GLN A 56 -7.79 27.08 -0.89
CA GLN A 56 -8.67 26.53 0.16
C GLN A 56 -9.77 27.52 0.63
N GLY A 57 -9.68 28.79 0.21
CA GLY A 57 -10.60 29.83 0.64
C GLY A 57 -10.38 30.25 2.09
N VAL A 58 -11.45 30.70 2.77
CA VAL A 58 -11.38 31.21 4.15
C VAL A 58 -11.20 30.10 5.19
N TRP A 59 -11.47 28.85 4.82
CA TRP A 59 -11.36 27.67 5.69
C TRP A 59 -10.10 26.89 5.36
N GLU A 60 -8.94 27.41 5.79
CA GLU A 60 -7.67 26.71 5.63
C GLU A 60 -7.55 25.51 6.59
N THR A 61 -7.16 24.37 6.03
CA THR A 61 -6.87 23.13 6.75
C THR A 61 -5.49 22.60 6.34
N PRO A 62 -4.79 21.88 7.22
CA PRO A 62 -3.54 21.22 6.85
C PRO A 62 -3.76 20.29 5.66
N LEU A 63 -3.00 20.49 4.57
CA LEU A 63 -3.03 19.62 3.41
C LEU A 63 -2.64 18.20 3.81
N LYS A 64 -3.51 17.24 3.52
CA LYS A 64 -3.15 15.83 3.62
C LYS A 64 -2.09 15.52 2.58
N LYS A 65 -1.02 14.87 3.02
CA LYS A 65 -0.02 14.29 2.11
C LYS A 65 -0.32 12.80 1.96
N SER A 66 -0.07 12.27 0.76
CA SER A 66 -0.12 10.83 0.52
C SER A 66 0.91 10.11 1.40
N ASP A 67 0.48 9.04 2.06
CA ASP A 67 1.35 8.14 2.81
C ASP A 67 1.73 6.93 1.94
N TRP A 68 2.77 7.12 1.12
CA TRP A 68 3.23 6.06 0.22
C TRP A 68 3.84 4.87 0.96
N ARG A 69 4.33 5.04 2.20
CA ARG A 69 4.85 3.92 2.99
C ARG A 69 3.69 3.01 3.42
N GLU A 70 2.61 3.63 3.86
CA GLU A 70 1.39 2.91 4.23
C GLU A 70 0.77 2.18 3.04
N VAL A 71 0.73 2.80 1.86
CA VAL A 71 0.26 2.16 0.63
C VAL A 71 1.04 0.87 0.35
N ILE A 72 2.37 0.95 0.39
CA ILE A 72 3.23 -0.20 0.12
C ILE A 72 3.01 -1.30 1.16
N ARG A 73 2.94 -0.93 2.46
CA ARG A 73 2.69 -1.87 3.55
C ARG A 73 1.37 -2.62 3.38
N LEU A 74 0.29 -1.91 3.02
CA LEU A 74 -1.03 -2.50 2.80
C LEU A 74 -1.03 -3.42 1.58
N CYS A 75 -0.40 -3.03 0.47
CA CYS A 75 -0.27 -3.89 -0.71
C CYS A 75 0.51 -5.18 -0.39
N ILE A 76 1.62 -5.07 0.32
CA ILE A 76 2.45 -6.22 0.70
C ILE A 76 1.66 -7.16 1.62
N TYR A 77 0.97 -6.62 2.63
CA TYR A 77 0.09 -7.40 3.49
C TYR A 77 -0.99 -8.14 2.67
N GLY A 78 -1.70 -7.43 1.79
CA GLY A 78 -2.75 -8.02 0.98
C GLY A 78 -2.25 -9.15 0.08
N ILE A 79 -1.09 -8.96 -0.56
CA ILE A 79 -0.49 -9.99 -1.43
C ILE A 79 0.03 -11.19 -0.63
N GLN A 80 0.63 -10.99 0.53
CA GLN A 80 1.24 -12.06 1.31
C GLN A 80 0.21 -12.90 2.07
N GLU A 81 -0.87 -12.29 2.54
CA GLU A 81 -1.78 -12.92 3.51
C GLU A 81 -3.21 -13.14 2.98
N GLU A 82 -3.70 -12.31 2.04
CA GLU A 82 -5.12 -12.33 1.65
C GLU A 82 -5.36 -12.86 0.23
N SER A 83 -4.73 -12.26 -0.77
CA SER A 83 -5.04 -12.53 -2.18
C SER A 83 -3.91 -12.16 -3.14
N LYS A 84 -3.69 -12.99 -4.16
CA LYS A 84 -2.81 -12.71 -5.31
C LYS A 84 -3.55 -11.85 -6.34
N ASP A 85 -3.98 -10.67 -5.90
CA ASP A 85 -4.78 -9.75 -6.71
C ASP A 85 -3.89 -8.78 -7.50
N LEU A 86 -4.17 -8.65 -8.81
CA LEU A 86 -3.38 -7.81 -9.72
C LEU A 86 -3.51 -6.31 -9.40
N GLN A 87 -4.61 -5.86 -8.80
CA GLN A 87 -4.77 -4.45 -8.45
C GLN A 87 -3.87 -4.03 -7.27
N LEU A 88 -3.41 -4.98 -6.46
CA LEU A 88 -2.47 -4.74 -5.38
C LEU A 88 -1.00 -4.81 -5.83
N ALA A 89 -0.71 -5.56 -6.91
CA ALA A 89 0.64 -5.91 -7.38
C ALA A 89 1.33 -4.86 -8.26
#